data_AF-A0A9X0CMC8-F1
#
_entry.id   AF-A0A9X0CMC8-F1
#
_cell.length_a   1.000
_cell.length_b   1.000
_cell.length_c   1.000
_cell.angle_alpha   90.00
_cell.angle_beta   90.00
_cell.angle_gamma   90.00
#
_symmetry.space_group_name_H-M   'P 1'
#
loop_
_entity.id
_entity.type
_entity.pdbx_description
1 polymer ?
#
loop_
_entity_poly.entity_id
_entity_poly.type
_entity_poly.pdbx_seq_one_letter_code
_entity_poly.pdbx_strand_id
1 'polypeptide(L)' 'MAAKSPVAKLFPKIVLFGDSITQESFSEGGWGAAIADHYQRKCDVLNRGCSGYTSAFNKLILPRILQCDNSPKEV' A
#
# COMPACT_ATOMS: atom_id res chain seq x y z
N MET A 1 13.86 8.32 32.18
CA MET A 1 13.48 9.12 30.99
C MET A 1 13.90 8.33 29.76
N ALA A 2 12.98 7.59 29.14
CA ALA A 2 13.30 6.83 27.93
C ALA A 2 13.31 7.81 26.74
N ALA A 3 14.42 7.84 25.99
CA ALA A 3 14.52 8.62 24.77
C ALA A 3 13.46 8.11 23.77
N LYS A 4 12.60 9.02 23.26
CA LYS A 4 11.73 8.73 22.11
C LYS A 4 12.62 8.26 20.97
N SER A 5 12.49 7.00 20.58
CA SER A 5 13.13 6.48 19.37
C SER A 5 12.77 7.40 18.21
N PRO A 6 13.73 7.87 17.40
CA PRO A 6 13.39 8.70 16.25
C PRO A 6 12.53 7.84 15.35
N VAL A 7 11.24 8.17 15.28
CA VAL A 7 10.35 7.61 14.26
C VAL A 7 11.04 7.92 12.94
N ALA A 8 11.66 6.91 12.33
CA ALA A 8 12.19 7.04 10.99
C ALA A 8 11.04 7.58 10.15
N LYS A 9 11.19 8.79 9.59
CA LYS A 9 10.20 9.34 8.67
C LYS A 9 10.15 8.40 7.47
N LEU A 10 9.26 7.41 7.52
CA LEU A 10 8.92 6.62 6.36
C LEU A 10 8.30 7.55 5.33
N PHE A 11 8.56 7.27 4.06
CA PHE A 11 7.82 7.90 2.98
C PHE A 11 6.32 7.66 3.19
N PRO A 12 5.45 8.64 2.88
CA PRO A 12 4.02 8.38 2.82
C PRO A 12 3.74 7.24 1.83
N LYS A 13 2.57 6.59 1.94
CA LYS A 13 2.25 5.43 1.12
C LYS A 13 1.00 5.66 0.28
N ILE A 14 1.00 5.14 -0.92
CA ILE A 14 -0.18 4.98 -1.77
C ILE A 14 -0.47 3.48 -1.87
N VAL A 15 -1.63 3.05 -1.40
CA VAL A 15 -2.06 1.66 -1.47
C VAL A 15 -3.04 1.49 -2.62
N LEU A 16 -2.64 0.73 -3.64
CA LEU A 16 -3.51 0.35 -4.75
C LEU A 16 -4.30 -0.89 -4.33
N PHE A 17 -5.62 -0.74 -4.17
CA PHE A 17 -6.50 -1.78 -3.64
C PHE A 17 -7.60 -2.12 -4.64
N GLY A 18 -7.89 -3.40 -4.84
CA GLY A 18 -8.90 -3.83 -5.81
C GLY A 18 -8.79 -5.31 -6.20
N ASP A 19 -9.14 -5.62 -7.44
CA ASP A 19 -9.26 -6.97 -7.97
C ASP A 19 -8.08 -7.35 -8.89
N SER A 20 -8.33 -8.18 -9.91
CA SER A 20 -7.35 -8.59 -10.92
C SER A 20 -6.73 -7.41 -11.66
N ILE A 21 -7.49 -6.35 -11.96
CA ILE A 21 -6.98 -5.17 -12.68
C ILE A 21 -5.94 -4.45 -11.81
N THR A 22 -6.19 -4.35 -10.51
CA THR A 22 -5.23 -3.79 -9.56
C THR A 22 -4.04 -4.72 -9.36
N GLN A 23 -4.27 -6.04 -9.26
CA GLN A 23 -3.20 -7.01 -9.10
C GLN A 23 -2.19 -6.94 -10.26
N GLU A 24 -2.71 -6.85 -11.49
CA GLU A 24 -1.90 -6.79 -12.71
C GLU A 24 -1.39 -5.38 -13.05
N SER A 25 -1.70 -4.37 -12.22
CA SER A 25 -1.32 -2.97 -12.46
C SER A 25 0.19 -2.72 -12.56
N PHE A 26 1.01 -3.64 -12.04
CA PHE A 26 2.48 -3.57 -12.07
C PHE A 26 3.10 -4.42 -13.19
N SER A 27 2.28 -5.02 -14.06
CA SER A 27 2.77 -5.67 -15.28
C SER A 27 3.51 -4.68 -16.17
N GLU A 28 4.27 -5.17 -17.14
CA GLU A 28 4.99 -4.31 -18.08
C GLU A 28 4.04 -3.33 -18.77
N GLY A 29 4.34 -2.03 -18.70
CA GLY A 29 3.47 -0.95 -19.20
C GLY A 29 2.20 -0.70 -18.38
N GLY A 30 2.05 -1.35 -17.23
CA GLY A 30 0.90 -1.23 -16.35
C GLY A 30 0.78 0.14 -15.67
N TRP A 31 -0.46 0.55 -15.40
CA TRP A 31 -0.76 1.85 -14.82
C TRP A 31 -0.21 2.04 -13.39
N GLY A 32 -0.11 0.95 -12.61
CA GLY A 32 0.44 0.96 -11.27
C GLY A 32 1.95 1.21 -11.27
N ALA A 33 2.66 0.64 -12.25
CA ALA A 33 4.08 0.94 -12.47
C ALA A 33 4.31 2.40 -12.86
N ALA A 34 3.44 2.97 -13.71
CA ALA A 34 3.51 4.39 -14.07
C ALA A 34 3.30 5.33 -12.87
N ILE A 35 2.39 4.99 -11.95
CA ILE A 35 2.23 5.73 -10.69
C ILE A 35 3.48 5.61 -9.82
N ALA A 36 4.04 4.39 -9.67
CA ALA A 36 5.26 4.18 -8.91
C ALA A 36 6.44 5.00 -9.46
N ASP A 37 6.57 5.07 -10.78
CA ASP A 37 7.59 5.90 -11.46
C ASP A 37 7.39 7.39 -11.19
N HIS A 38 6.16 7.90 -11.33
CA HIS A 38 5.84 9.31 -11.09
C HIS A 38 6.12 9.77 -9.65
N TYR A 39 5.95 8.87 -8.68
CA TYR A 39 6.10 9.15 -7.25
C TYR A 39 7.43 8.68 -6.65
N GLN A 40 8.41 8.32 -7.47
CA GLN A 40 9.75 7.98 -7.00
C GLN A 40 10.30 9.03 -6.03
N ARG A 41 10.79 8.55 -4.87
CA ARG A 41 11.34 9.36 -3.76
C ARG A 41 10.35 10.34 -3.12
N LYS A 42 9.04 10.19 -3.36
CA LYS A 42 7.97 10.96 -2.71
C LYS A 42 7.08 10.08 -1.84
N CYS A 43 6.70 8.91 -2.33
CA CYS A 43 5.90 7.93 -1.58
C CYS A 43 6.23 6.50 -2.03
N ASP A 44 5.93 5.53 -1.16
CA ASP A 44 5.91 4.12 -1.53
C ASP A 44 4.57 3.79 -2.18
N VAL A 45 4.60 3.17 -3.36
CA VAL A 45 3.39 2.71 -4.05
C VAL A 45 3.28 1.20 -3.89
N LEU A 46 2.23 0.74 -3.20
CA LEU A 46 2.04 -0.65 -2.83
C LEU A 46 0.85 -1.25 -3.58
N ASN A 47 1.08 -2.32 -4.32
CA ASN A 47 0.01 -3.09 -4.95
C ASN A 47 -0.59 -4.10 -3.96
N ARG A 48 -1.90 -4.01 -3.73
CA ARG A 48 -2.70 -4.89 -2.88
C ARG A 48 -3.97 -5.39 -3.60
N GLY A 49 -3.91 -5.51 -4.93
CA GLY A 49 -4.98 -6.13 -5.71
C GLY A 49 -5.02 -7.65 -5.52
N CYS A 50 -6.23 -8.22 -5.58
CA CYS A 50 -6.46 -9.66 -5.45
C CYS A 50 -7.39 -10.15 -6.56
N SER A 51 -6.85 -10.92 -7.52
CA SER A 51 -7.65 -11.48 -8.62
C SER A 51 -8.78 -12.36 -8.08
N GLY A 52 -9.98 -12.21 -8.66
CA GLY A 52 -11.19 -12.90 -8.21
C GLY A 52 -11.90 -12.26 -7.00
N TYR A 53 -11.37 -11.18 -6.41
CA TYR A 53 -12.01 -10.51 -5.28
C TYR A 53 -13.03 -9.49 -5.75
N THR A 54 -14.30 -9.70 -5.38
CA THR A 54 -15.35 -8.68 -5.51
C THR A 54 -15.26 -7.66 -4.36
N SER A 55 -16.03 -6.57 -4.46
CA SER A 55 -16.13 -5.56 -3.41
C SER A 55 -16.49 -6.14 -2.03
N ALA A 56 -17.26 -7.25 -1.97
CA ALA A 56 -17.60 -7.90 -0.72
C ALA A 56 -16.37 -8.55 -0.05
N PHE A 57 -15.55 -9.28 -0.81
CA PHE A 57 -14.30 -9.85 -0.32
C PHE A 57 -13.30 -8.75 0.07
N ASN A 58 -13.19 -7.72 -0.77
CA ASN A 58 -12.33 -6.57 -0.51
C ASN A 58 -12.71 -5.87 0.80
N LYS A 59 -13.99 -5.68 1.08
CA LYS A 59 -14.44 -5.09 2.36
C LYS A 59 -13.96 -5.89 3.58
N LEU A 60 -13.88 -7.22 3.47
CA LEU A 60 -13.42 -8.09 4.56
C LEU A 60 -11.92 -7.96 4.81
N ILE A 61 -11.12 -7.82 3.75
CA ILE A 61 -9.65 -7.75 3.88
C ILE A 61 -9.12 -6.33 4.11
N LEU A 62 -9.89 -5.30 3.79
CA LEU A 62 -9.48 -3.89 3.88
C LEU A 62 -8.89 -3.51 5.25
N PRO A 63 -9.48 -3.88 6.41
CA PRO A 63 -8.89 -3.55 7.70
C PRO A 63 -7.48 -4.11 7.87
N ARG A 64 -7.22 -5.32 7.37
CA ARG A 64 -5.90 -5.94 7.44
C ARG A 64 -4.90 -5.25 6.52
N ILE A 65 -5.33 -4.87 5.32
CA ILE A 65 -4.51 -4.13 4.35
C ILE A 65 -4.02 -2.82 4.97
N LEU A 66 -4.93 -2.08 5.63
CA LEU A 66 -4.62 -0.82 6.30
C LEU A 66 -3.81 -0.99 7.60
N GLN A 67 -3.90 -2.14 8.29
CA GLN A 67 -3.14 -2.44 9.51
C GLN A 67 -1.71 -2.93 9.24
N CYS A 68 -1.46 -3.57 8.08
CA CYS A 68 -0.12 -3.99 7.67
C CYS A 68 0.80 -2.81 7.32
N ASP A 69 0.25 -1.59 7.28
CA ASP A 69 1.04 -0.38 7.25
C ASP A 69 1.53 -0.07 8.66
N ASN A 70 2.78 -0.47 8.91
CA ASN A 70 3.58 -0.14 10.10
C ASN A 70 3.63 1.38 10.33
N SER A 71 2.55 1.96 10.82
CA SER A 71 2.62 3.10 11.72
C SER A 71 3.34 2.58 12.96
N PRO A 72 4.33 3.29 13.50
CA PRO A 72 4.86 2.96 14.82
C PRO A 72 3.67 2.84 15.76
N LYS A 73 3.43 1.66 16.33
CA LYS A 73 2.48 1.52 17.41
C LYS A 73 3.06 2.34 18.56
N GLU A 74 2.45 3.46 18.90
CA GLU A 74 2.74 4.10 20.18
C GLU A 74 2.41 3.08 21.27
N VAL A 75 3.47 2.55 21.88
CA VAL A 75 3.44 1.78 23.13
C VAL A 75 3.84 2.71 24.27
#